data_AF-A0A5C6D250-F1
#
_entry.id   AF-A0A5C6D250-F1
#
_cell.length_a   1.000
_cell.length_b   1.000
_cell.length_c   1.000
_cell.angle_alpha   90.00
_cell.angle_beta   90.00
_cell.angle_gamma   90.00
#
_symmetry.space_group_name_H-M   'P 1'
#
loop_
_entity.id
_entity.type
_entity.pdbx_description
1 polymer ?
#
loop_
_entity_poly.entity_id
_entity_poly.type
_entity_poly.pdbx_seq_one_letter_code
_entity_poly.pdbx_strand_id
1 'polypeptide(L)'
;MTSQQETSIVERLCNARSPRNYFDWEEQEGYYITACRASGEDIPQLIDIVRKWSDPEWLSSESGLDRDLDGIDLLPVTAWRTLADLKSAAAVQPLIDMLCELDDEFDDWVSEELPHVFGKIGEPAIEPLVLVAQDAGTQEFVRSIAVRGLRCVAKYHEEARNQITAYLTEMMADSTEDSIQFNTTVLVELVDLRAVDAAEAIERAFANDFLDIGMMGKWEDVRQALGVESLGLEMPRDPYNSLEDLTKEVGIGIFSTQPIFMFGEIDEDAEQAYYERAWDLFSNSNEAQQVIDSDGELGWFRLLLEFGLNYLGETIDMMTVASLTEFVFEYVPRKVSTEPEAADSIVFELTKFWEYLDRAFEVPDAKSIIEWLNTEGVVGRLKSELSDPKNFGMAKSFFMSGMDAGYDMTSETEMAEFVEAYNNSSLPSNNVSAPETTVSRGERIGRNDPCPCGSGKKYKKCCR
;
A
#
# COMPACT_ATOMS: atom_id res chain seq x y z
N MET A 1 -18.73 -27.95 59.09
CA MET A 1 -17.87 -28.15 57.92
C MET A 1 -18.73 -27.85 56.70
N THR A 2 -18.80 -26.57 56.34
CA THR A 2 -19.44 -26.11 55.12
C THR A 2 -18.53 -26.47 53.96
N SER A 3 -19.02 -27.35 53.09
CA SER A 3 -18.47 -27.58 51.76
C SER A 3 -18.31 -26.22 51.06
N GLN A 4 -17.07 -25.75 50.88
CA GLN A 4 -16.81 -24.67 49.93
C GLN A 4 -17.12 -25.26 48.55
N GLN A 5 -18.21 -24.84 47.93
CA GLN A 5 -18.40 -25.06 46.49
C GLN A 5 -17.16 -24.50 45.78
N GLU A 6 -16.43 -25.37 45.09
CA GLU A 6 -15.35 -24.93 44.21
C GLU A 6 -15.93 -23.95 43.20
N THR A 7 -15.39 -22.72 43.22
CA THR A 7 -15.75 -21.65 42.30
C THR A 7 -15.33 -22.07 40.89
N SER A 8 -16.20 -21.88 39.91
CA SER A 8 -15.95 -22.33 38.52
C SER A 8 -14.69 -21.67 37.94
N ILE A 9 -14.03 -22.29 36.96
CA ILE A 9 -12.86 -21.67 36.31
C ILE A 9 -13.22 -20.32 35.67
N VAL A 10 -14.43 -20.19 35.13
CA VAL A 10 -14.96 -18.92 34.58
C VAL A 10 -14.97 -17.82 35.64
N GLU A 11 -15.56 -18.09 36.81
CA GLU A 11 -15.56 -17.12 37.92
C GLU A 11 -14.13 -16.81 38.40
N ARG A 12 -13.24 -17.82 38.43
CA ARG A 12 -11.84 -17.62 38.83
C ARG A 12 -11.08 -16.74 37.84
N LEU A 13 -11.29 -16.90 36.54
CA LEU A 13 -10.72 -16.06 35.48
C LEU A 13 -11.27 -14.63 35.55
N CYS A 14 -12.57 -14.43 35.75
CA CYS A 14 -13.15 -13.08 35.89
C CYS A 14 -12.61 -12.33 37.12
N ASN A 15 -12.20 -13.05 38.17
CA ASN A 15 -11.60 -12.47 39.36
C ASN A 15 -10.10 -12.21 39.22
N ALA A 16 -9.43 -12.75 38.19
CA ALA A 16 -8.10 -12.31 37.84
C ALA A 16 -8.14 -10.88 37.32
N ARG A 17 -7.05 -10.14 37.49
CA ARG A 17 -6.99 -8.76 37.00
C ARG A 17 -7.16 -8.73 35.48
N SER A 18 -7.89 -7.72 35.01
CA SER A 18 -8.14 -7.51 33.59
C SER A 18 -6.84 -7.51 32.78
N PRO A 19 -6.79 -8.24 31.65
CA PRO A 19 -5.65 -8.22 30.72
C PRO A 19 -5.24 -6.82 30.24
N ARG A 20 -6.17 -5.84 30.22
CA ARG A 20 -5.91 -4.45 29.81
C ARG A 20 -4.96 -3.67 30.72
N ASN A 21 -4.82 -4.10 31.97
CA ASN A 21 -4.04 -3.36 32.98
C ASN A 21 -2.58 -3.83 33.08
N TYR A 22 -2.13 -4.69 32.16
CA TYR A 22 -0.85 -5.36 32.28
C TYR A 22 -0.05 -5.24 30.99
N PHE A 23 0.84 -4.25 30.97
CA PHE A 23 1.99 -4.24 30.08
C PHE A 23 2.95 -5.34 30.56
N ASP A 24 3.50 -6.10 29.61
CA ASP A 24 4.58 -7.07 29.83
C ASP A 24 4.22 -8.33 30.67
N TRP A 25 3.01 -8.88 30.50
CA TRP A 25 2.55 -10.09 31.23
C TRP A 25 3.44 -11.32 30.96
N GLU A 26 4.04 -11.35 29.78
CA GLU A 26 4.92 -12.41 29.31
C GLU A 26 6.19 -12.53 30.16
N GLU A 27 6.60 -11.45 30.84
CA GLU A 27 7.72 -11.46 31.79
C GLU A 27 7.36 -12.09 33.15
N GLN A 28 6.08 -12.41 33.39
CA GLN A 28 5.62 -12.91 34.68
C GLN A 28 5.32 -14.40 34.66
N GLU A 29 6.14 -15.16 35.37
CA GLU A 29 5.97 -16.60 35.46
C GLU A 29 4.93 -16.99 36.52
N GLY A 30 3.86 -17.69 36.10
CA GLY A 30 2.89 -18.32 37.01
C GLY A 30 1.90 -17.37 37.69
N TYR A 31 1.80 -16.12 37.24
CA TYR A 31 0.82 -15.16 37.77
C TYR A 31 -0.61 -15.67 37.58
N TYR A 32 -0.97 -16.14 36.38
CA TYR A 32 -2.33 -16.56 36.07
C TYR A 32 -2.68 -17.90 36.73
N ILE A 33 -1.71 -18.80 36.91
CA ILE A 33 -1.88 -19.97 37.77
C ILE A 33 -2.29 -19.54 39.18
N THR A 34 -1.58 -18.56 39.75
CA THR A 34 -1.81 -18.12 41.13
C THR A 34 -3.12 -17.34 41.27
N ALA A 35 -3.37 -16.38 40.36
CA ALA A 35 -4.53 -15.50 40.37
C ALA A 35 -5.83 -16.27 40.12
N CYS A 36 -5.84 -17.15 39.11
CA CYS A 36 -6.98 -17.97 38.74
C CYS A 36 -7.05 -19.28 39.55
N ARG A 37 -6.06 -19.55 40.42
CA ARG A 37 -5.91 -20.82 41.14
C ARG A 37 -6.02 -22.02 40.21
N ALA A 38 -5.47 -21.89 39.00
CA ALA A 38 -5.64 -22.85 37.93
C ALA A 38 -4.69 -24.05 38.10
N SER A 39 -5.11 -25.21 37.62
CA SER A 39 -4.29 -26.44 37.61
C SER A 39 -4.45 -27.19 36.29
N GLY A 40 -3.71 -28.30 36.14
CA GLY A 40 -3.82 -29.17 34.96
C GLY A 40 -5.23 -29.73 34.73
N GLU A 41 -6.06 -29.83 35.78
CA GLU A 41 -7.46 -30.29 35.66
C GLU A 41 -8.35 -29.27 34.94
N ASP A 42 -7.95 -27.99 34.91
CA ASP A 42 -8.70 -26.91 34.28
C ASP A 42 -8.44 -26.80 32.77
N ILE A 43 -7.39 -27.45 32.25
CA ILE A 43 -6.94 -27.32 30.85
C ILE A 43 -8.06 -27.52 29.82
N PRO A 44 -8.92 -28.57 29.91
CA PRO A 44 -9.98 -28.76 28.92
C PRO A 44 -10.97 -27.59 28.87
N GLN A 45 -11.38 -27.08 30.04
CA GLN A 45 -12.31 -25.94 30.11
C GLN A 45 -11.65 -24.63 29.65
N LEU A 46 -10.37 -24.44 29.93
CA LEU A 46 -9.61 -23.29 29.42
C LEU A 46 -9.53 -23.30 27.89
N ILE A 47 -9.31 -24.47 27.27
CA ILE A 47 -9.32 -24.62 25.81
C ILE A 47 -10.71 -24.29 25.23
N ASP A 48 -11.78 -24.77 25.87
CA ASP A 48 -13.15 -24.46 25.45
C ASP A 48 -13.45 -22.95 25.50
N ILE A 49 -12.89 -22.24 26.49
CA ILE A 49 -13.02 -20.78 26.61
C ILE A 49 -12.21 -20.06 25.53
N VAL A 50 -11.00 -20.51 25.22
CA VAL A 50 -10.16 -19.89 24.16
C VAL A 50 -10.85 -19.92 22.80
N ARG A 51 -11.49 -21.03 22.46
CA ARG A 51 -12.25 -21.19 21.20
C ARG A 51 -13.42 -20.23 21.05
N LYS A 52 -13.81 -19.54 22.13
CA LYS A 52 -14.83 -18.50 22.06
C LYS A 52 -14.32 -17.20 21.43
N TRP A 53 -13.01 -17.05 21.25
CA TRP A 53 -12.45 -15.87 20.58
C TRP A 53 -12.81 -15.83 19.09
N SER A 54 -12.78 -16.97 18.39
CA SER A 54 -13.18 -17.07 16.96
C SER A 54 -14.69 -17.22 16.75
N ASP A 55 -15.51 -17.28 17.82
CA ASP A 55 -16.95 -17.50 17.75
C ASP A 55 -17.69 -16.15 17.58
N PRO A 56 -18.28 -15.84 16.39
CA PRO A 56 -18.95 -14.57 16.16
C PRO A 56 -20.17 -14.35 17.07
N GLU A 57 -20.76 -15.44 17.57
CA GLU A 57 -21.92 -15.39 18.46
C GLU A 57 -21.53 -15.09 19.92
N TRP A 58 -20.25 -15.25 20.29
CA TRP A 58 -19.74 -15.00 21.65
C TRP A 58 -19.94 -13.54 22.09
N LEU A 59 -19.67 -12.57 21.21
CA LEU A 59 -19.88 -11.14 21.49
C LEU A 59 -21.36 -10.73 21.48
N SER A 60 -22.23 -11.54 20.86
CA SER A 60 -23.64 -11.20 20.62
C SER A 60 -24.64 -11.89 21.56
N SER A 61 -24.21 -12.92 22.30
CA SER A 61 -25.10 -13.74 23.11
C SER A 61 -25.15 -13.29 24.57
N GLU A 62 -26.36 -13.22 25.11
CA GLU A 62 -26.63 -13.14 26.55
C GLU A 62 -26.02 -14.36 27.25
N SER A 63 -24.75 -14.28 27.64
CA SER A 63 -23.93 -15.41 28.10
C SER A 63 -24.35 -16.04 29.43
N GLY A 64 -25.55 -15.74 29.95
CA GLY A 64 -26.07 -16.31 31.20
C GLY A 64 -25.25 -16.01 32.46
N LEU A 65 -24.17 -15.23 32.31
CA LEU A 65 -23.33 -14.71 33.37
C LEU A 65 -23.94 -13.38 33.84
N ASP A 66 -24.02 -13.20 35.16
CA ASP A 66 -24.56 -11.99 35.77
C ASP A 66 -23.73 -10.78 35.27
N ARG A 67 -24.39 -9.80 34.62
CA ARG A 67 -23.76 -8.81 33.73
C ARG A 67 -22.96 -7.71 34.45
N ASP A 68 -22.55 -7.94 35.69
CA ASP A 68 -21.85 -6.98 36.56
C ASP A 68 -20.31 -7.17 36.55
N LEU A 69 -19.74 -7.89 35.58
CA LEU A 69 -18.28 -8.11 35.46
C LEU A 69 -17.71 -7.39 34.23
N ASP A 70 -17.01 -6.27 34.48
CA ASP A 70 -16.12 -5.63 33.50
C ASP A 70 -15.09 -6.65 32.98
N GLY A 71 -15.03 -6.91 31.65
CA GLY A 71 -13.97 -7.71 31.03
C GLY A 71 -14.31 -9.13 30.59
N ILE A 72 -15.59 -9.52 30.52
CA ILE A 72 -16.04 -10.82 29.97
C ILE A 72 -15.58 -11.03 28.52
N ASP A 73 -15.49 -9.96 27.74
CA ASP A 73 -14.93 -9.94 26.39
C ASP A 73 -13.50 -10.48 26.33
N LEU A 74 -12.71 -10.29 27.40
CA LEU A 74 -11.30 -10.70 27.50
C LEU A 74 -11.09 -11.99 28.30
N LEU A 75 -12.17 -12.75 28.55
CA LEU A 75 -12.07 -14.05 29.19
C LEU A 75 -11.17 -15.03 28.40
N PRO A 76 -11.27 -15.12 27.04
CA PRO A 76 -10.37 -15.98 26.26
C PRO A 76 -8.90 -15.56 26.38
N VAL A 77 -8.62 -14.25 26.46
CA VAL A 77 -7.26 -13.74 26.70
C VAL A 77 -6.70 -14.24 28.02
N THR A 78 -7.49 -14.12 29.09
CA THR A 78 -7.11 -14.63 30.41
C THR A 78 -6.90 -16.15 30.39
N ALA A 79 -7.73 -16.87 29.63
CA ALA A 79 -7.64 -18.32 29.49
C ALA A 79 -6.36 -18.75 28.76
N TRP A 80 -6.00 -18.14 27.63
CA TRP A 80 -4.75 -18.49 26.93
C TRP A 80 -3.50 -18.11 27.74
N ARG A 81 -3.52 -17.00 28.48
CA ARG A 81 -2.41 -16.62 29.38
C ARG A 81 -2.25 -17.63 30.51
N THR A 82 -3.37 -18.15 31.02
CA THR A 82 -3.39 -19.22 32.02
C THR A 82 -2.83 -20.54 31.44
N LEU A 83 -3.21 -20.91 30.21
CA LEU A 83 -2.69 -22.08 29.52
C LEU A 83 -1.18 -21.98 29.26
N ALA A 84 -0.70 -20.77 28.93
CA ALA A 84 0.71 -20.45 28.76
C ALA A 84 1.50 -20.68 30.07
N ASP A 85 1.03 -20.12 31.19
CA ASP A 85 1.65 -20.32 32.51
C ASP A 85 1.65 -21.81 32.93
N LEU A 86 0.59 -22.55 32.59
CA LEU A 86 0.49 -24.01 32.80
C LEU A 86 1.42 -24.83 31.90
N LYS A 87 2.06 -24.20 30.90
CA LYS A 87 2.89 -24.86 29.88
C LYS A 87 2.15 -26.00 29.19
N SER A 88 0.87 -25.76 28.85
CA SER A 88 -0.05 -26.79 28.37
C SER A 88 0.20 -27.15 26.90
N ALA A 89 0.90 -28.27 26.66
CA ALA A 89 1.06 -28.82 25.31
C ALA A 89 -0.28 -29.11 24.60
N ALA A 90 -1.31 -29.51 25.36
CA ALA A 90 -2.64 -29.80 24.82
C ALA A 90 -3.36 -28.57 24.25
N ALA A 91 -2.91 -27.35 24.58
CA ALA A 91 -3.49 -26.11 24.09
C ALA A 91 -2.94 -25.67 22.73
N VAL A 92 -1.79 -26.19 22.29
CA VAL A 92 -1.09 -25.72 21.07
C VAL A 92 -1.99 -25.85 19.84
N GLN A 93 -2.48 -27.05 19.54
CA GLN A 93 -3.30 -27.24 18.34
C GLN A 93 -4.62 -26.45 18.40
N PRO A 94 -5.39 -26.44 19.51
CA PRO A 94 -6.57 -25.60 19.62
C PRO A 94 -6.34 -24.10 19.43
N LEU A 95 -5.18 -23.57 19.84
CA LEU A 95 -4.80 -22.18 19.62
C LEU A 95 -4.49 -21.91 18.14
N ILE A 96 -3.82 -22.84 17.46
CA ILE A 96 -3.57 -22.78 16.01
C ILE A 96 -4.88 -22.86 15.24
N ASP A 97 -5.76 -23.80 15.59
CA ASP A 97 -7.08 -23.95 14.94
C ASP A 97 -7.88 -22.65 15.06
N MET A 98 -7.91 -22.05 16.25
CA MET A 98 -8.57 -20.77 16.50
C MET A 98 -7.98 -19.65 15.64
N LEU A 99 -6.64 -19.58 15.53
CA LEU A 99 -5.95 -18.60 14.70
C LEU A 99 -6.31 -18.75 13.21
N CYS A 100 -6.41 -19.98 12.71
CA CYS A 100 -6.80 -20.28 11.32
C CYS A 100 -8.27 -19.98 11.01
N GLU A 101 -9.13 -19.91 12.02
CA GLU A 101 -10.57 -19.59 11.90
C GLU A 101 -10.85 -18.09 11.87
N LEU A 102 -9.85 -17.24 12.14
CA LEU A 102 -10.04 -15.78 12.13
C LEU A 102 -10.12 -15.26 10.69
N ASP A 103 -11.16 -14.47 10.44
CA ASP A 103 -11.38 -13.79 9.16
C ASP A 103 -10.73 -12.39 9.11
N ASP A 104 -10.20 -11.89 10.24
CA ASP A 104 -9.58 -10.56 10.36
C ASP A 104 -8.07 -10.67 10.59
N GLU A 105 -7.30 -10.14 9.63
CA GLU A 105 -5.83 -10.11 9.62
C GLU A 105 -5.23 -9.17 10.69
N PHE A 106 -6.05 -8.41 11.46
CA PHE A 106 -5.57 -7.36 12.36
C PHE A 106 -6.17 -7.39 13.77
N ASP A 107 -6.41 -8.58 14.33
CA ASP A 107 -6.68 -8.67 15.78
C ASP A 107 -5.38 -8.42 16.57
N ASP A 108 -5.25 -7.21 17.11
CA ASP A 108 -4.11 -6.76 17.93
C ASP A 108 -3.85 -7.68 19.13
N TRP A 109 -4.89 -8.27 19.75
CA TRP A 109 -4.67 -9.20 20.85
C TRP A 109 -4.02 -10.48 20.36
N VAL A 110 -4.49 -11.03 19.26
CA VAL A 110 -3.98 -12.29 18.71
C VAL A 110 -2.54 -12.12 18.24
N SER A 111 -2.27 -11.05 17.49
CA SER A 111 -0.96 -10.78 16.90
C SER A 111 0.13 -10.47 17.93
N GLU A 112 -0.21 -9.82 19.04
CA GLU A 112 0.72 -9.50 20.11
C GLU A 112 0.81 -10.61 21.18
N GLU A 113 -0.28 -11.28 21.54
CA GLU A 113 -0.29 -12.22 22.67
C GLU A 113 0.10 -13.65 22.32
N LEU A 114 -0.44 -14.20 21.22
CA LEU A 114 -0.26 -15.61 20.92
C LEU A 114 1.20 -16.01 20.71
N PRO A 115 2.07 -15.20 20.08
CA PRO A 115 3.49 -15.51 20.02
C PRO A 115 4.08 -15.79 21.41
N HIS A 116 3.74 -14.98 22.41
CA HIS A 116 4.19 -15.15 23.80
C HIS A 116 3.54 -16.36 24.48
N VAL A 117 2.26 -16.65 24.21
CA VAL A 117 1.58 -17.86 24.69
C VAL A 117 2.31 -19.12 24.22
N PHE A 118 2.56 -19.24 22.92
CA PHE A 118 3.32 -20.37 22.37
C PHE A 118 4.73 -20.42 22.93
N GLY A 119 5.38 -19.26 23.03
CA GLY A 119 6.68 -19.11 23.65
C GLY A 119 6.75 -19.74 25.04
N LYS A 120 5.80 -19.41 25.92
CA LYS A 120 5.78 -19.89 27.31
C LYS A 120 5.36 -21.37 27.42
N ILE A 121 4.60 -21.89 26.46
CA ILE A 121 4.34 -23.34 26.35
C ILE A 121 5.64 -24.10 26.03
N GLY A 122 6.49 -23.54 25.16
CA GLY A 122 7.85 -24.01 24.91
C GLY A 122 7.93 -25.10 23.83
N GLU A 123 8.82 -26.08 24.03
CA GLU A 123 9.17 -27.13 23.05
C GLU A 123 7.96 -27.79 22.34
N PRO A 124 6.83 -28.12 23.02
CA PRO A 124 5.67 -28.71 22.36
C PRO A 124 5.03 -27.86 21.27
N ALA A 125 5.29 -26.55 21.24
CA ALA A 125 4.78 -25.65 20.22
C ALA A 125 5.62 -25.66 18.92
N ILE A 126 6.88 -26.10 18.95
CA ILE A 126 7.83 -25.91 17.83
C ILE A 126 7.33 -26.59 16.56
N GLU A 127 7.11 -27.91 16.59
CA GLU A 127 6.74 -28.67 15.39
C GLU A 127 5.39 -28.21 14.81
N PRO A 128 4.31 -28.02 15.59
CA PRO A 128 3.06 -27.47 15.07
C PRO A 128 3.20 -26.09 14.42
N LEU A 129 3.99 -25.19 15.02
CA LEU A 129 4.20 -23.85 14.44
C LEU A 129 5.03 -23.88 13.17
N VAL A 130 6.04 -24.76 13.07
CA VAL A 130 6.81 -24.95 11.84
C VAL A 130 5.91 -25.44 10.71
N LEU A 131 5.04 -26.42 10.98
CA LEU A 131 4.10 -26.95 9.98
C LEU A 131 3.16 -25.86 9.44
N VAL A 132 2.63 -25.02 10.32
CA VAL A 132 1.78 -23.89 9.93
C VAL A 132 2.57 -22.87 9.11
N ALA A 133 3.76 -22.48 9.56
CA ALA A 133 4.57 -21.47 8.88
C ALA A 133 5.01 -21.90 7.46
N GLN A 134 5.28 -23.19 7.25
CA GLN A 134 5.71 -23.75 5.95
C GLN A 134 4.55 -24.06 5.00
N ASP A 135 3.30 -24.09 5.47
CA ASP A 135 2.16 -24.35 4.62
C ASP A 135 1.77 -23.11 3.79
N ALA A 136 2.17 -23.07 2.53
CA ALA A 136 1.82 -22.02 1.59
C ALA A 136 0.30 -21.90 1.33
N GLY A 137 -0.50 -22.90 1.71
CA GLY A 137 -1.97 -22.82 1.66
C GLY A 137 -2.59 -22.06 2.84
N THR A 138 -1.81 -21.79 3.89
CA THR A 138 -2.25 -21.03 5.07
C THR A 138 -2.06 -19.53 4.84
N GLN A 139 -2.97 -18.71 5.38
CA GLN A 139 -2.93 -17.25 5.28
C GLN A 139 -1.60 -16.68 5.82
N GLU A 140 -1.05 -15.66 5.17
CA GLU A 140 0.27 -15.10 5.52
C GLU A 140 0.32 -14.54 6.95
N PHE A 141 -0.76 -13.92 7.41
CA PHE A 141 -0.88 -13.42 8.78
C PHE A 141 -0.70 -14.54 9.82
N VAL A 142 -1.39 -15.67 9.61
CA VAL A 142 -1.31 -16.86 10.49
C VAL A 142 0.11 -17.43 10.49
N ARG A 143 0.73 -17.56 9.31
CA ARG A 143 2.11 -18.02 9.16
C ARG A 143 3.09 -17.09 9.89
N SER A 144 2.86 -15.78 9.82
CA SER A 144 3.68 -14.75 10.48
C SER A 144 3.59 -14.83 12.00
N ILE A 145 2.39 -15.04 12.57
CA ILE A 145 2.23 -15.28 14.00
C ILE A 145 2.94 -16.56 14.43
N ALA A 146 2.90 -17.61 13.61
CA ALA A 146 3.59 -18.86 13.92
C ALA A 146 5.12 -18.67 13.99
N VAL A 147 5.70 -17.92 13.05
CA VAL A 147 7.12 -17.56 13.03
C VAL A 147 7.51 -16.69 14.23
N ARG A 148 6.70 -15.68 14.58
CA ARG A 148 6.89 -14.89 15.82
C ARG A 148 6.82 -15.78 17.07
N GLY A 149 5.90 -16.74 17.10
CA GLY A 149 5.77 -17.74 18.16
C GLY A 149 7.03 -18.57 18.31
N LEU A 150 7.61 -19.05 17.20
CA LEU A 150 8.90 -19.73 17.20
C LEU A 150 10.02 -18.86 17.80
N ARG A 151 10.11 -17.58 17.41
CA ARG A 151 11.09 -16.65 18.03
C ARG A 151 10.87 -16.48 19.53
N CYS A 152 9.63 -16.38 19.98
CA CYS A 152 9.29 -16.33 21.41
C CYS A 152 9.67 -17.62 22.15
N VAL A 153 9.49 -18.80 21.55
CA VAL A 153 10.01 -20.07 22.10
C VAL A 153 11.52 -19.99 22.23
N ALA A 154 12.25 -19.58 21.19
CA ALA A 154 13.70 -19.41 21.24
C ALA A 154 14.19 -18.37 22.27
N LYS A 155 13.37 -17.34 22.55
CA LYS A 155 13.64 -16.31 23.57
C LYS A 155 13.49 -16.87 24.98
N TYR A 156 12.47 -17.69 25.24
CA TYR A 156 12.17 -18.20 26.59
C TYR A 156 12.85 -19.55 26.89
N HIS A 157 13.21 -20.30 25.84
CA HIS A 157 13.79 -21.63 25.90
C HIS A 157 15.09 -21.64 25.09
N GLU A 158 16.20 -21.25 25.74
CA GLU A 158 17.51 -21.10 25.10
C GLU A 158 17.99 -22.40 24.42
N GLU A 159 17.62 -23.56 24.98
CA GLU A 159 17.91 -24.88 24.42
C GLU A 159 17.34 -25.10 23.02
N ALA A 160 16.20 -24.47 22.69
CA ALA A 160 15.53 -24.60 21.41
C ALA A 160 16.06 -23.61 20.36
N ARG A 161 16.84 -22.60 20.76
CA ARG A 161 17.26 -21.48 19.91
C ARG A 161 17.93 -21.93 18.61
N ASN A 162 18.87 -22.87 18.68
CA ASN A 162 19.62 -23.34 17.52
C ASN A 162 18.72 -24.09 16.53
N GLN A 163 17.80 -24.93 17.04
CA GLN A 163 16.86 -25.67 16.22
C GLN A 163 15.90 -24.71 15.49
N ILE A 164 15.34 -23.73 16.21
CA ILE A 164 14.42 -22.74 15.65
C ILE A 164 15.13 -21.86 14.61
N THR A 165 16.35 -21.41 14.92
CA THR A 165 17.16 -20.63 13.97
C THR A 165 17.39 -21.39 12.67
N ALA A 166 17.62 -22.71 12.74
CA ALA A 166 17.77 -23.55 11.55
C ALA A 166 16.48 -23.61 10.72
N TYR A 167 15.31 -23.80 11.35
CA TYR A 167 14.03 -23.77 10.63
C TYR A 167 13.75 -22.43 9.95
N LEU A 168 13.98 -21.31 10.65
CA LEU A 168 13.79 -19.98 10.07
C LEU A 168 14.79 -19.71 8.92
N THR A 169 16.02 -20.22 9.03
CA THR A 169 17.01 -20.12 7.96
C THR A 169 16.59 -20.90 6.72
N GLU A 170 16.03 -22.10 6.91
CA GLU A 170 15.47 -22.91 5.81
C GLU A 170 14.28 -22.19 5.15
N MET A 171 13.34 -21.64 5.93
CA MET A 171 12.23 -20.85 5.40
C MET A 171 12.70 -19.64 4.59
N MET A 172 13.74 -18.94 5.06
CA MET A 172 14.34 -17.83 4.32
C MET A 172 15.01 -18.30 3.02
N ALA A 173 15.68 -19.45 3.04
CA ALA A 173 16.31 -20.02 1.85
C ALA A 173 15.29 -20.47 0.79
N ASP A 174 14.10 -20.90 1.23
CA ASP A 174 12.98 -21.32 0.38
C ASP A 174 12.03 -20.16 0.00
N SER A 175 12.40 -18.91 0.32
CA SER A 175 11.59 -17.72 0.01
C SER A 175 11.31 -17.55 -1.49
N THR A 176 10.14 -17.02 -1.81
CA THR A 176 9.68 -16.70 -3.16
C THR A 176 9.02 -15.32 -3.21
N GLU A 177 8.84 -14.77 -4.42
CA GLU A 177 8.16 -13.48 -4.67
C GLU A 177 6.68 -13.47 -4.25
N ASP A 178 6.04 -14.63 -4.12
CA ASP A 178 4.61 -14.75 -3.79
C ASP A 178 4.33 -14.39 -2.32
N SER A 179 5.34 -14.38 -1.45
CA SER A 179 5.19 -14.26 0.00
C SER A 179 6.07 -13.20 0.66
N ILE A 180 6.23 -12.04 0.02
CA ILE A 180 7.12 -10.97 0.50
C ILE A 180 6.87 -10.58 1.97
N GLN A 181 5.61 -10.43 2.40
CA GLN A 181 5.31 -10.02 3.77
C GLN A 181 5.68 -11.10 4.79
N PHE A 182 5.37 -12.36 4.49
CA PHE A 182 5.80 -13.48 5.31
C PHE A 182 7.33 -13.62 5.35
N ASN A 183 8.02 -13.54 4.20
CA ASN A 183 9.48 -13.59 4.12
C ASN A 183 10.12 -12.48 4.98
N THR A 184 9.54 -11.28 4.94
CA THR A 184 9.97 -10.14 5.75
C THR A 184 9.80 -10.43 7.24
N THR A 185 8.71 -11.08 7.65
CA THR A 185 8.56 -11.53 9.04
C THR A 185 9.67 -12.51 9.44
N VAL A 186 9.99 -13.50 8.59
CA VAL A 186 11.10 -14.43 8.84
C VAL A 186 12.44 -13.70 8.97
N LEU A 187 12.69 -12.68 8.12
CA LEU A 187 13.88 -11.82 8.23
C LEU A 187 13.96 -11.14 9.60
N VAL A 188 12.88 -10.49 10.02
CA VAL A 188 12.82 -9.77 11.31
C VAL A 188 13.16 -10.71 12.45
N GLU A 189 12.54 -11.90 12.50
CA GLU A 189 12.80 -12.87 13.57
C GLU A 189 14.25 -13.40 13.54
N LEU A 190 14.84 -13.62 12.36
CA LEU A 190 16.25 -14.04 12.23
C LEU A 190 17.21 -12.95 12.73
N VAL A 191 16.93 -11.68 12.45
CA VAL A 191 17.72 -10.54 12.93
C VAL A 191 17.60 -10.39 14.44
N ASP A 192 16.39 -10.50 14.99
CA ASP A 192 16.13 -10.50 16.44
C ASP A 192 16.90 -11.63 17.16
N LEU A 193 16.96 -12.81 16.54
CA LEU A 193 17.74 -13.95 17.03
C LEU A 193 19.24 -13.83 16.75
N ARG A 194 19.71 -12.77 16.09
CA ARG A 194 21.12 -12.59 15.67
C ARG A 194 21.66 -13.82 14.93
N ALA A 195 20.87 -14.35 14.01
CA ALA A 195 21.16 -15.57 13.26
C ALA A 195 22.26 -15.35 12.20
N VAL A 196 23.52 -15.31 12.63
CA VAL A 196 24.67 -15.07 11.72
C VAL A 196 24.78 -16.12 10.61
N ASP A 197 24.41 -17.37 10.90
CA ASP A 197 24.45 -18.47 9.93
C ASP A 197 23.37 -18.35 8.83
N ALA A 198 22.36 -17.49 9.03
CA ALA A 198 21.32 -17.22 8.05
C ALA A 198 21.71 -16.14 7.02
N ALA A 199 22.86 -15.49 7.19
CA ALA A 199 23.29 -14.35 6.38
C ALA A 199 23.27 -14.63 4.87
N GLU A 200 23.72 -15.82 4.45
CA GLU A 200 23.69 -16.20 3.03
C GLU A 200 22.26 -16.28 2.48
N ALA A 201 21.33 -16.91 3.23
CA ALA A 201 19.94 -17.02 2.81
C ALA A 201 19.27 -15.64 2.72
N ILE A 202 19.54 -14.78 3.72
CA ILE A 202 19.02 -13.41 3.77
C ILE A 202 19.55 -12.58 2.59
N GLU A 203 20.86 -12.60 2.32
CA GLU A 203 21.44 -11.82 1.22
C GLU A 203 20.88 -12.26 -0.14
N ARG A 204 20.65 -13.57 -0.32
CA ARG A 204 20.00 -14.10 -1.53
C ARG A 204 18.55 -13.60 -1.64
N ALA A 205 17.79 -13.58 -0.55
CA ALA A 205 16.41 -13.07 -0.57
C ALA A 205 16.36 -11.58 -0.94
N PHE A 206 17.28 -10.76 -0.41
CA PHE A 206 17.43 -9.35 -0.83
C PHE A 206 17.82 -9.22 -2.30
N ALA A 207 18.78 -10.01 -2.77
CA ALA A 207 19.24 -9.96 -4.16
C ALA A 207 18.16 -10.36 -5.18
N ASN A 208 17.20 -11.20 -4.77
CA ASN A 208 16.07 -11.61 -5.61
C ASN A 208 14.82 -10.73 -5.41
N ASP A 209 14.89 -9.68 -4.58
CA ASP A 209 13.77 -8.78 -4.28
C ASP A 209 12.55 -9.47 -3.62
N PHE A 210 12.82 -10.47 -2.76
CA PHE A 210 11.78 -11.26 -2.07
C PHE A 210 11.42 -10.70 -0.68
N LEU A 211 11.86 -9.49 -0.35
CA LEU A 211 11.77 -8.88 0.98
C LEU A 211 11.31 -7.43 0.89
N ASP A 212 10.51 -7.01 1.86
CA ASP A 212 10.10 -5.64 2.07
C ASP A 212 11.19 -4.87 2.82
N ILE A 213 11.80 -3.90 2.14
CA ILE A 213 12.89 -3.11 2.72
C ILE A 213 12.39 -1.96 3.60
N GLY A 214 11.09 -1.65 3.57
CA GLY A 214 10.49 -0.55 4.34
C GLY A 214 10.55 -0.77 5.85
N MET A 215 10.57 -2.03 6.31
CA MET A 215 10.65 -2.37 7.73
C MET A 215 12.09 -2.42 8.29
N MET A 216 13.00 -3.11 7.61
CA MET A 216 14.35 -3.41 8.13
C MET A 216 15.48 -2.65 7.40
N GLY A 217 15.15 -1.86 6.39
CA GLY A 217 16.15 -1.18 5.56
C GLY A 217 16.76 -2.09 4.50
N LYS A 218 17.87 -1.63 3.92
CA LYS A 218 18.57 -2.35 2.85
C LYS A 218 19.42 -3.49 3.43
N TRP A 219 19.90 -4.39 2.58
CA TRP A 219 20.81 -5.46 2.98
C TRP A 219 22.00 -4.95 3.81
N GLU A 220 22.56 -3.79 3.49
CA GLU A 220 23.69 -3.22 4.24
C GLU A 220 23.34 -2.96 5.72
N ASP A 221 22.14 -2.50 6.02
CA ASP A 221 21.67 -2.23 7.38
C ASP A 221 21.54 -3.55 8.17
N VAL A 222 20.92 -4.56 7.55
CA VAL A 222 20.77 -5.89 8.13
C VAL A 222 22.12 -6.57 8.34
N ARG A 223 23.01 -6.50 7.34
CA ARG A 223 24.37 -7.04 7.40
C ARG A 223 25.16 -6.42 8.54
N GLN A 224 25.05 -5.10 8.72
CA GLN A 224 25.68 -4.38 9.83
C GLN A 224 25.09 -4.82 11.17
N ALA A 225 23.77 -4.99 11.27
CA ALA A 225 23.09 -5.45 12.48
C ALA A 225 23.53 -6.87 12.89
N LEU A 226 23.71 -7.78 11.93
CA LEU A 226 24.19 -9.14 12.17
C LEU A 226 25.71 -9.22 12.36
N GLY A 227 26.47 -8.22 11.91
CA GLY A 227 27.93 -8.21 12.00
C GLY A 227 28.60 -9.21 11.05
N VAL A 228 28.02 -9.42 9.87
CA VAL A 228 28.45 -10.43 8.89
C VAL A 228 29.10 -9.81 7.65
N GLU A 229 29.88 -10.60 6.92
CA GLU A 229 30.40 -10.22 5.61
C GLU A 229 29.35 -10.47 4.52
N SER A 230 29.45 -9.73 3.42
CA SER A 230 28.59 -9.91 2.24
C SER A 230 29.23 -10.90 1.26
N LEU A 231 28.39 -11.70 0.61
CA LEU A 231 28.72 -12.54 -0.54
C LEU A 231 29.04 -11.71 -1.80
N GLY A 232 28.72 -10.41 -1.79
CA GLY A 232 28.90 -9.50 -2.92
C GLY A 232 27.85 -9.67 -4.00
N LEU A 233 26.63 -10.10 -3.64
CA LEU A 233 25.53 -10.19 -4.60
C LEU A 233 25.07 -8.80 -5.03
N GLU A 234 24.67 -8.66 -6.28
CA GLU A 234 24.10 -7.42 -6.80
C GLU A 234 22.69 -7.25 -6.24
N MET A 235 22.42 -6.11 -5.60
CA MET A 235 21.10 -5.77 -5.07
C MET A 235 20.22 -5.16 -6.17
N PRO A 236 18.89 -5.35 -6.12
CA PRO A 236 17.97 -4.67 -7.03
C PRO A 236 18.14 -3.15 -6.96
N ARG A 237 17.96 -2.48 -8.10
CA ARG A 237 18.06 -1.01 -8.18
C ARG A 237 16.93 -0.32 -7.42
N ASP A 238 15.72 -0.84 -7.61
CA ASP A 238 14.46 -0.33 -7.07
C ASP A 238 13.80 -1.48 -6.26
N PRO A 239 14.26 -1.74 -5.02
CA PRO A 239 13.75 -2.84 -4.21
C PRO A 239 12.31 -2.63 -3.77
N TYR A 240 11.58 -3.73 -3.55
CA TYR A 240 10.20 -3.70 -3.09
C TYR A 240 10.01 -2.86 -1.81
N ASN A 241 8.98 -2.01 -1.84
CA ASN A 241 8.61 -1.08 -0.76
C ASN A 241 9.77 -0.19 -0.29
N SER A 242 10.62 0.26 -1.22
CA SER A 242 11.62 1.26 -0.90
C SER A 242 10.95 2.55 -0.42
N LEU A 243 11.55 3.22 0.56
CA LEU A 243 11.05 4.53 1.01
C LEU A 243 10.97 5.52 -0.16
N GLU A 244 11.87 5.37 -1.14
CA GLU A 244 11.88 6.19 -2.35
C GLU A 244 10.66 5.91 -3.23
N ASP A 245 10.30 4.65 -3.45
CA ASP A 245 9.10 4.28 -4.20
C ASP A 245 7.83 4.66 -3.46
N LEU A 246 7.78 4.47 -2.14
CA LEU A 246 6.66 4.95 -1.34
C LEU A 246 6.52 6.48 -1.46
N THR A 247 7.61 7.25 -1.36
CA THR A 247 7.57 8.71 -1.51
C THR A 247 7.05 9.12 -2.89
N LYS A 248 7.50 8.43 -3.95
CA LYS A 248 7.02 8.63 -5.32
C LYS A 248 5.53 8.27 -5.46
N GLU A 249 5.11 7.12 -4.94
CA GLU A 249 3.73 6.64 -4.99
C GLU A 249 2.77 7.57 -4.25
N VAL A 250 3.19 8.14 -3.13
CA VAL A 250 2.39 9.11 -2.37
C VAL A 250 2.58 10.54 -2.86
N GLY A 251 3.35 10.78 -3.92
CA GLY A 251 3.51 12.10 -4.55
C GLY A 251 4.36 13.09 -3.75
N ILE A 252 5.25 12.62 -2.90
CA ILE A 252 6.33 13.42 -2.31
C ILE A 252 7.45 13.50 -3.35
N GLY A 253 7.62 14.67 -3.97
CA GLY A 253 8.58 14.90 -5.05
C GLY A 253 9.24 16.28 -4.98
N ILE A 254 9.83 16.74 -6.08
CA ILE A 254 10.66 17.97 -6.10
C ILE A 254 9.92 19.25 -5.65
N PHE A 255 8.59 19.30 -5.80
CA PHE A 255 7.75 20.42 -5.38
C PHE A 255 6.82 20.11 -4.20
N SER A 256 6.87 18.91 -3.60
CA SER A 256 6.06 18.60 -2.42
C SER A 256 6.89 17.94 -1.32
N THR A 257 6.64 18.36 -0.08
CA THR A 257 7.19 17.73 1.12
C THR A 257 6.14 16.94 1.90
N GLN A 258 4.91 16.89 1.39
CA GLN A 258 3.78 16.17 1.99
C GLN A 258 3.21 15.18 0.95
N PRO A 259 2.63 14.06 1.40
CA PRO A 259 1.89 13.17 0.51
C PRO A 259 0.80 13.93 -0.26
N ILE A 260 0.83 13.85 -1.59
CA ILE A 260 -0.25 14.33 -2.46
C ILE A 260 -1.28 13.23 -2.65
N PHE A 261 -0.84 11.98 -2.81
CA PHE A 261 -1.72 10.83 -3.05
C PHE A 261 -1.86 10.01 -1.77
N MET A 262 -3.06 9.96 -1.20
CA MET A 262 -3.36 9.22 0.03
C MET A 262 -4.65 8.41 -0.17
N PHE A 263 -4.58 7.10 0.09
CA PHE A 263 -5.73 6.19 0.00
C PHE A 263 -6.49 6.23 -1.36
N GLY A 264 -5.79 6.58 -2.44
CA GLY A 264 -6.39 6.70 -3.77
C GLY A 264 -7.10 8.03 -4.05
N GLU A 265 -7.01 8.99 -3.12
CA GLU A 265 -7.49 10.36 -3.25
C GLU A 265 -6.31 11.35 -3.29
N ILE A 266 -6.56 12.57 -3.78
CA ILE A 266 -5.61 13.67 -3.78
C ILE A 266 -5.90 14.54 -2.55
N ASP A 267 -4.87 14.85 -1.76
CA ASP A 267 -4.95 15.86 -0.72
C ASP A 267 -4.94 17.25 -1.37
N GLU A 268 -6.07 17.96 -1.31
CA GLU A 268 -6.28 19.24 -2.00
C GLU A 268 -5.30 20.33 -1.50
N ASP A 269 -4.95 20.33 -0.21
CA ASP A 269 -4.01 21.30 0.37
C ASP A 269 -2.58 21.02 -0.12
N ALA A 270 -2.18 19.75 -0.16
CA ALA A 270 -0.87 19.33 -0.68
C ALA A 270 -0.76 19.56 -2.19
N GLU A 271 -1.83 19.28 -2.95
CA GLU A 271 -1.92 19.58 -4.38
C GLU A 271 -1.75 21.07 -4.65
N GLN A 272 -2.49 21.93 -3.94
CA GLN A 272 -2.39 23.37 -4.10
C GLN A 272 -0.99 23.89 -3.75
N ALA A 273 -0.41 23.42 -2.65
CA ALA A 273 0.95 23.79 -2.23
C ALA A 273 2.01 23.34 -3.26
N TYR A 274 1.84 22.18 -3.88
CA TYR A 274 2.70 21.67 -4.95
C TYR A 274 2.69 22.62 -6.16
N TYR A 275 1.50 23.07 -6.57
CA TYR A 275 1.35 24.00 -7.69
C TYR A 275 1.91 25.39 -7.40
N GLU A 276 1.64 25.94 -6.22
CA GLU A 276 2.18 27.23 -5.78
C GLU A 276 3.72 27.19 -5.74
N ARG A 277 4.28 26.13 -5.19
CA ARG A 277 5.73 25.95 -5.14
C ARG A 277 6.35 25.83 -6.52
N ALA A 278 5.75 25.05 -7.42
CA ALA A 278 6.22 24.94 -8.80
C ALA A 278 6.17 26.31 -9.51
N TRP A 279 5.10 27.07 -9.29
CA TRP A 279 4.93 28.41 -9.84
C TRP A 279 5.99 29.38 -9.32
N ASP A 280 6.16 29.49 -8.01
CA ASP A 280 7.13 30.37 -7.38
C ASP A 280 8.55 30.09 -7.86
N LEU A 281 8.89 28.81 -8.00
CA LEU A 281 10.22 28.38 -8.42
C LEU A 281 10.49 28.64 -9.90
N PHE A 282 9.56 28.25 -10.79
CA PHE A 282 9.76 28.40 -12.22
C PHE A 282 9.59 29.84 -12.68
N SER A 283 8.57 30.58 -12.22
CA SER A 283 8.31 31.96 -12.67
C SER A 283 9.46 32.93 -12.35
N ASN A 284 10.28 32.62 -11.34
CA ASN A 284 11.47 33.39 -10.98
C ASN A 284 12.76 32.89 -11.67
N SER A 285 12.66 31.98 -12.64
CA SER A 285 13.80 31.40 -13.36
C SER A 285 14.17 32.18 -14.63
N ASN A 286 15.41 32.01 -15.11
CA ASN A 286 15.85 32.60 -16.37
C ASN A 286 15.14 31.97 -17.57
N GLU A 287 14.75 30.70 -17.45
CA GLU A 287 14.01 29.95 -18.46
C GLU A 287 12.58 30.51 -18.62
N ALA A 288 11.89 30.79 -17.52
CA ALA A 288 10.57 31.44 -17.55
C ALA A 288 10.64 32.86 -18.11
N GLN A 289 11.69 33.64 -17.81
CA GLN A 289 11.86 34.96 -18.39
C GLN A 289 11.96 34.91 -19.93
N GLN A 290 12.60 33.88 -20.50
CA GLN A 290 12.64 33.69 -21.96
C GLN A 290 11.25 33.43 -22.56
N VAL A 291 10.39 32.72 -21.83
CA VAL A 291 8.99 32.49 -22.24
C VAL A 291 8.22 33.80 -22.21
N ILE A 292 8.30 34.55 -21.10
CA ILE A 292 7.62 35.84 -20.94
C ILE A 292 8.05 36.84 -22.01
N ASP A 293 9.35 36.89 -22.34
CA ASP A 293 9.89 37.78 -23.37
C ASP A 293 9.41 37.42 -24.80
N SER A 294 9.06 36.16 -25.04
CA SER A 294 8.55 35.66 -26.33
C SER A 294 7.03 35.77 -26.44
N ASP A 295 6.32 35.22 -25.46
CA ASP A 295 4.89 34.88 -25.56
C ASP A 295 4.01 35.67 -24.58
N GLY A 296 4.63 36.46 -23.69
CA GLY A 296 3.95 37.44 -22.83
C GLY A 296 3.36 36.91 -21.52
N GLU A 297 3.12 35.60 -21.40
CA GLU A 297 2.59 34.97 -20.18
C GLU A 297 3.10 33.54 -19.99
N LEU A 298 2.86 32.98 -18.80
CA LEU A 298 3.12 31.58 -18.45
C LEU A 298 1.79 30.87 -18.19
N GLY A 299 1.72 29.57 -18.46
CA GLY A 299 0.54 28.79 -18.10
C GLY A 299 0.54 27.35 -18.61
N TRP A 300 1.29 27.04 -19.67
CA TRP A 300 1.36 25.68 -20.20
C TRP A 300 2.03 24.70 -19.24
N PHE A 301 3.06 25.13 -18.51
CA PHE A 301 3.69 24.29 -17.50
C PHE A 301 2.72 23.95 -16.35
N ARG A 302 1.87 24.91 -15.94
CA ARG A 302 0.86 24.73 -14.90
C ARG A 302 -0.13 23.64 -15.30
N LEU A 303 -0.59 23.67 -16.55
CA LEU A 303 -1.51 22.68 -17.10
C LEU A 303 -0.86 21.28 -17.20
N LEU A 304 0.43 21.20 -17.50
CA LEU A 304 1.18 19.93 -17.46
C LEU A 304 1.19 19.34 -16.04
N LEU A 305 1.40 20.17 -15.02
CA LEU A 305 1.36 19.74 -13.62
C LEU A 305 -0.04 19.20 -13.25
N GLU A 306 -1.10 19.90 -13.65
CA GLU A 306 -2.49 19.44 -13.43
C GLU A 306 -2.76 18.10 -14.10
N PHE A 307 -2.28 17.95 -15.33
CA PHE A 307 -2.39 16.70 -16.06
C PHE A 307 -1.70 15.55 -15.32
N GLY A 308 -0.49 15.78 -14.81
CA GLY A 308 0.25 14.79 -14.03
C GLY A 308 -0.51 14.26 -12.84
N LEU A 309 -0.93 15.16 -11.95
CA LEU A 309 -1.60 14.76 -10.72
C LEU A 309 -2.98 14.14 -11.01
N ASN A 310 -3.79 14.81 -11.85
CA ASN A 310 -5.21 14.45 -12.00
C ASN A 310 -5.48 13.30 -12.98
N TYR A 311 -4.56 13.02 -13.91
CA TYR A 311 -4.80 12.02 -14.96
C TYR A 311 -3.81 10.85 -14.90
N LEU A 312 -2.54 11.14 -14.63
CA LEU A 312 -1.51 10.10 -14.54
C LEU A 312 -1.39 9.56 -13.10
N GLY A 313 -1.59 10.41 -12.10
CA GLY A 313 -1.19 10.11 -10.72
C GLY A 313 0.33 10.14 -10.58
N GLU A 314 0.97 11.08 -11.28
CA GLU A 314 2.42 11.27 -11.34
C GLU A 314 2.75 12.71 -10.94
N THR A 315 3.76 12.89 -10.09
CA THR A 315 4.41 14.21 -9.95
C THR A 315 5.31 14.46 -11.16
N ILE A 316 5.73 15.72 -11.35
CA ILE A 316 6.49 16.14 -12.55
C ILE A 316 7.82 15.38 -12.71
N ASP A 317 8.46 15.02 -11.60
CA ASP A 317 9.74 14.31 -11.54
C ASP A 317 9.62 12.81 -11.86
N MET A 318 8.40 12.29 -11.98
CA MET A 318 8.11 10.93 -12.43
C MET A 318 7.76 10.86 -13.93
N MET A 319 7.51 12.00 -14.57
CA MET A 319 7.05 12.03 -15.95
C MET A 319 8.16 11.66 -16.93
N THR A 320 7.77 10.91 -17.96
CA THR A 320 8.66 10.45 -19.03
C THR A 320 8.29 11.09 -20.37
N VAL A 321 9.06 10.80 -21.42
CA VAL A 321 8.69 11.14 -22.81
C VAL A 321 7.29 10.60 -23.16
N ALA A 322 6.88 9.45 -22.62
CA ALA A 322 5.55 8.91 -22.84
C ALA A 322 4.45 9.77 -22.17
N SER A 323 4.67 10.19 -20.92
CA SER A 323 3.76 11.10 -20.19
C SER A 323 3.55 12.40 -20.98
N LEU A 324 4.64 12.97 -21.52
CA LEU A 324 4.59 14.19 -22.32
C LEU A 324 3.97 14.00 -23.70
N THR A 325 4.19 12.84 -24.33
CA THR A 325 3.52 12.51 -25.59
C THR A 325 2.01 12.43 -25.39
N GLU A 326 1.54 11.81 -24.30
CA GLU A 326 0.12 11.77 -23.92
C GLU A 326 -0.42 13.18 -23.64
N PHE A 327 0.33 14.03 -22.91
CA PHE A 327 -0.05 15.42 -22.67
C PHE A 327 -0.21 16.22 -23.99
N VAL A 328 0.84 16.24 -24.80
CA VAL A 328 0.93 17.10 -25.98
C VAL A 328 -0.01 16.63 -27.09
N PHE A 329 -0.06 15.33 -27.40
CA PHE A 329 -0.82 14.84 -28.56
C PHE A 329 -2.18 14.25 -28.24
N GLU A 330 -2.49 13.99 -26.97
CA GLU A 330 -3.82 13.49 -26.58
C GLU A 330 -4.56 14.48 -25.70
N TYR A 331 -3.99 14.88 -24.56
CA TYR A 331 -4.68 15.72 -23.58
C TYR A 331 -4.97 17.12 -24.14
N VAL A 332 -3.96 17.80 -24.67
CA VAL A 332 -4.09 19.18 -25.18
C VAL A 332 -5.12 19.27 -26.33
N PRO A 333 -5.00 18.50 -27.43
CA PRO A 333 -5.98 18.50 -28.51
C PRO A 333 -7.39 18.17 -28.03
N ARG A 334 -7.52 17.25 -27.07
CA ARG A 334 -8.81 16.75 -26.60
C ARG A 334 -9.53 17.67 -25.62
N LYS A 335 -8.80 18.31 -24.70
CA LYS A 335 -9.40 18.97 -23.52
C LYS A 335 -9.13 20.47 -23.42
N VAL A 336 -8.14 20.98 -24.12
CA VAL A 336 -7.72 22.38 -23.99
C VAL A 336 -8.32 23.21 -25.12
N SER A 337 -9.11 24.23 -24.76
CA SER A 337 -9.67 25.20 -25.70
C SER A 337 -8.60 26.25 -26.02
N THR A 338 -7.90 26.05 -27.14
CA THR A 338 -6.88 26.96 -27.65
C THR A 338 -6.76 26.83 -29.16
N GLU A 339 -6.25 27.88 -29.80
CA GLU A 339 -6.05 27.93 -31.25
C GLU A 339 -4.85 27.07 -31.68
N PRO A 340 -4.84 26.50 -32.90
CA PRO A 340 -3.71 25.73 -33.41
C PRO A 340 -2.38 26.48 -33.42
N GLU A 341 -2.41 27.81 -33.53
CA GLU A 341 -1.25 28.71 -33.43
C GLU A 341 -0.57 28.68 -32.05
N ALA A 342 -1.26 28.25 -31.00
CA ALA A 342 -0.66 28.09 -29.67
C ALA A 342 0.33 26.92 -29.60
N ALA A 343 0.41 26.05 -30.62
CA ALA A 343 1.34 24.93 -30.65
C ALA A 343 2.81 25.37 -30.45
N ASP A 344 3.19 26.52 -31.00
CA ASP A 344 4.54 27.07 -30.85
C ASP A 344 4.83 27.45 -29.38
N SER A 345 3.94 28.21 -28.74
CA SER A 345 4.12 28.64 -27.34
C SER A 345 4.02 27.50 -26.34
N ILE A 346 3.13 26.52 -26.58
CA ILE A 346 3.04 25.29 -25.77
C ILE A 346 4.38 24.57 -25.77
N VAL A 347 4.91 24.23 -26.95
CA VAL A 347 6.15 23.46 -27.04
C VAL A 347 7.33 24.26 -26.51
N PHE A 348 7.37 25.57 -26.76
CA PHE A 348 8.42 26.45 -26.27
C PHE A 348 8.44 26.54 -24.74
N GLU A 349 7.30 26.85 -24.11
CA GLU A 349 7.21 26.94 -22.65
C GLU A 349 7.54 25.61 -21.98
N LEU A 350 7.01 24.50 -22.48
CA LEU A 350 7.35 23.17 -21.95
C LEU A 350 8.85 22.89 -22.07
N THR A 351 9.48 23.24 -23.20
CA THR A 351 10.92 23.07 -23.36
C THR A 351 11.70 23.86 -22.31
N LYS A 352 11.32 25.12 -22.07
CA LYS A 352 11.93 25.97 -21.03
C LYS A 352 11.69 25.47 -19.62
N PHE A 353 10.51 24.95 -19.35
CA PHE A 353 10.21 24.32 -18.07
C PHE A 353 11.10 23.09 -17.82
N TRP A 354 11.24 22.21 -18.81
CA TRP A 354 12.08 21.03 -18.67
C TRP A 354 13.59 21.35 -18.62
N GLU A 355 14.06 22.38 -19.33
CA GLU A 355 15.43 22.92 -19.18
C GLU A 355 15.69 23.41 -17.74
N TYR A 356 14.71 24.09 -17.14
CA TYR A 356 14.77 24.51 -15.75
C TYR A 356 14.83 23.29 -14.80
N LEU A 357 13.99 22.27 -15.02
CA LEU A 357 13.96 21.06 -14.21
C LEU A 357 15.28 20.28 -14.26
N ASP A 358 15.88 20.12 -15.45
CA ASP A 358 17.20 19.49 -15.60
C ASP A 358 18.26 20.27 -14.81
N ARG A 359 18.29 21.60 -14.95
CA ARG A 359 19.30 22.43 -14.30
C ARG A 359 19.14 22.51 -12.77
N ALA A 360 17.90 22.63 -12.29
CA ALA A 360 17.63 22.93 -10.89
C ALA A 360 17.48 21.67 -10.02
N PHE A 361 17.03 20.56 -10.60
CA PHE A 361 16.68 19.34 -9.87
C PHE A 361 17.29 18.06 -10.44
N GLU A 362 17.98 18.13 -11.59
CA GLU A 362 18.58 16.97 -12.27
C GLU A 362 17.57 15.83 -12.51
N VAL A 363 16.32 16.19 -12.88
CA VAL A 363 15.24 15.23 -13.10
C VAL A 363 15.67 14.18 -14.14
N PRO A 364 15.59 12.87 -13.83
CA PRO A 364 16.20 11.81 -14.64
C PRO A 364 15.86 11.83 -16.14
N ASP A 365 14.58 12.04 -16.47
CA ASP A 365 14.07 12.03 -17.85
C ASP A 365 14.11 13.40 -18.56
N ALA A 366 14.53 14.48 -17.88
CA ALA A 366 14.43 15.83 -18.41
C ALA A 366 15.18 15.99 -19.74
N LYS A 367 16.39 15.43 -19.87
CA LYS A 367 17.19 15.53 -21.11
C LYS A 367 16.51 14.83 -22.29
N SER A 368 15.98 13.62 -22.07
CA SER A 368 15.25 12.86 -23.09
C SER A 368 14.00 13.60 -23.54
N ILE A 369 13.31 14.24 -22.60
CA ILE A 369 12.13 15.07 -22.84
C ILE A 369 12.48 16.32 -23.65
N ILE A 370 13.53 17.05 -23.27
CA ILE A 370 13.98 18.25 -23.98
C ILE A 370 14.38 17.88 -25.42
N GLU A 371 15.10 16.78 -25.61
CA GLU A 371 15.46 16.29 -26.94
C GLU A 371 14.21 15.96 -27.78
N TRP A 372 13.22 15.31 -27.17
CA TRP A 372 11.96 14.99 -27.83
C TRP A 372 11.17 16.25 -28.22
N LEU A 373 10.99 17.22 -27.31
CA LEU A 373 10.28 18.48 -27.60
C LEU A 373 10.93 19.27 -28.74
N ASN A 374 12.26 19.21 -28.85
CA ASN A 374 13.03 19.85 -29.92
C ASN A 374 13.07 19.06 -31.24
N THR A 375 12.44 17.89 -31.30
CA THR A 375 12.42 17.08 -32.53
C THR A 375 11.63 17.78 -33.64
N GLU A 376 12.20 17.79 -34.85
CA GLU A 376 11.58 18.41 -36.02
C GLU A 376 10.18 17.80 -36.27
N GLY A 377 9.17 18.66 -36.37
CA GLY A 377 7.80 18.25 -36.67
C GLY A 377 6.89 18.08 -35.44
N VAL A 378 7.38 18.17 -34.20
CA VAL A 378 6.52 18.13 -33.00
C VAL A 378 5.49 19.26 -33.01
N VAL A 379 5.93 20.51 -33.21
CA VAL A 379 5.03 21.68 -33.33
C VAL A 379 4.06 21.51 -34.50
N GLY A 380 4.57 21.11 -35.67
CA GLY A 380 3.74 20.92 -36.86
C GLY A 380 2.67 19.85 -36.68
N ARG A 381 3.00 18.75 -35.99
CA ARG A 381 2.04 17.72 -35.61
C ARG A 381 1.03 18.26 -34.63
N LEU A 382 1.46 18.91 -33.55
CA LEU A 382 0.55 19.46 -32.52
C LEU A 382 -0.46 20.41 -33.14
N LYS A 383 0.00 21.30 -34.04
CA LYS A 383 -0.85 22.20 -34.80
C LYS A 383 -1.90 21.45 -35.64
N SER A 384 -1.50 20.35 -36.30
CA SER A 384 -2.44 19.49 -37.03
C SER A 384 -3.47 18.82 -36.10
N GLU A 385 -3.04 18.31 -34.95
CA GLU A 385 -3.93 17.64 -33.99
C GLU A 385 -4.93 18.63 -33.37
N LEU A 386 -4.49 19.85 -33.06
CA LEU A 386 -5.34 20.96 -32.58
C LEU A 386 -6.34 21.45 -33.63
N SER A 387 -6.02 21.29 -34.92
CA SER A 387 -6.91 21.72 -36.02
C SER A 387 -7.96 20.67 -36.40
N ASP A 388 -7.85 19.42 -35.92
CA ASP A 388 -8.78 18.34 -36.28
C ASP A 388 -9.88 18.19 -35.21
N PRO A 389 -11.14 18.56 -35.50
CA PRO A 389 -12.25 18.42 -34.55
C PRO A 389 -12.51 16.98 -34.09
N LYS A 390 -12.01 15.96 -34.80
CA LYS A 390 -12.13 14.56 -34.38
C LYS A 390 -11.34 14.24 -33.11
N ASN A 391 -10.33 15.03 -32.81
CA ASN A 391 -9.52 14.86 -31.62
C ASN A 391 -10.16 15.49 -30.38
N PHE A 392 -11.20 16.31 -30.55
CA PHE A 392 -11.79 17.07 -29.46
C PHE A 392 -12.68 16.18 -28.58
N GLY A 393 -12.56 16.36 -27.28
CA GLY A 393 -13.50 15.80 -26.31
C GLY A 393 -14.82 16.57 -26.33
N MET A 394 -15.88 15.96 -25.80
CA MET A 394 -17.24 16.51 -25.86
C MET A 394 -17.35 17.96 -25.36
N ALA A 395 -16.71 18.27 -24.24
CA ALA A 395 -16.74 19.62 -23.65
C ALA A 395 -16.05 20.65 -24.55
N LYS A 396 -14.88 20.31 -25.11
CA LYS A 396 -14.18 21.18 -26.07
C LYS A 396 -15.01 21.36 -27.34
N SER A 397 -15.58 20.29 -27.90
CA SER A 397 -16.45 20.39 -29.08
C SER A 397 -17.66 21.29 -28.84
N PHE A 398 -18.28 21.20 -27.66
CA PHE A 398 -19.37 22.10 -27.26
C PHE A 398 -18.89 23.56 -27.21
N PHE A 399 -17.78 23.83 -26.52
CA PHE A 399 -17.21 25.16 -26.39
C PHE A 399 -16.86 25.78 -27.76
N MET A 400 -16.15 25.03 -28.61
CA MET A 400 -15.77 25.46 -29.96
C MET A 400 -17.00 25.75 -30.82
N SER A 401 -18.06 24.93 -30.72
CA SER A 401 -19.29 25.16 -31.48
C SER A 401 -20.02 26.45 -31.09
N GLY A 402 -19.89 26.89 -29.84
CA GLY A 402 -20.43 28.18 -29.39
C GLY A 402 -19.61 29.35 -29.92
N MET A 403 -18.29 29.25 -29.89
CA MET A 403 -17.40 30.27 -30.46
C MET A 403 -17.60 30.42 -31.98
N ASP A 404 -17.71 29.31 -32.72
CA ASP A 404 -18.00 29.32 -34.17
C ASP A 404 -19.37 29.92 -34.49
N ALA A 405 -20.33 29.79 -33.57
CA ALA A 405 -21.64 30.42 -33.66
C ALA A 405 -21.62 31.91 -33.24
N GLY A 406 -20.48 32.43 -32.82
CA GLY A 406 -20.25 33.83 -32.49
C GLY A 406 -20.58 34.20 -31.03
N TYR A 407 -20.76 33.22 -30.15
CA TYR A 407 -21.02 33.44 -28.72
C TYR A 407 -19.69 33.62 -27.97
N ASP A 408 -19.66 34.55 -27.03
CA ASP A 408 -18.61 34.62 -26.01
C ASP A 408 -18.85 33.53 -24.96
N MET A 409 -18.19 32.40 -25.14
CA MET A 409 -18.29 31.25 -24.25
C MET A 409 -17.62 31.46 -22.88
N THR A 410 -16.98 32.61 -22.65
CA THR A 410 -16.47 33.03 -21.34
C THR A 410 -17.47 33.85 -20.53
N SER A 411 -18.55 34.34 -21.17
CA SER A 411 -19.63 35.07 -20.53
C SER A 411 -20.73 34.11 -20.05
N GLU A 412 -21.07 34.16 -18.75
CA GLU A 412 -22.14 33.31 -18.18
C GLU A 412 -23.49 33.49 -18.91
N THR A 413 -23.78 34.72 -19.35
CA THR A 413 -25.05 35.05 -20.01
C THR A 413 -25.08 34.48 -21.43
N GLU A 414 -24.04 34.73 -22.23
CA GLU A 414 -23.98 34.23 -23.61
C GLU A 414 -23.81 32.71 -23.67
N MET A 415 -23.09 32.12 -22.71
CA MET A 415 -23.00 30.67 -22.56
C MET A 415 -24.37 30.05 -22.25
N ALA A 416 -25.17 30.65 -21.37
CA ALA A 416 -26.52 30.17 -21.06
C ALA A 416 -27.46 30.27 -22.27
N GLU A 417 -27.39 31.38 -23.02
CA GLU A 417 -28.12 31.56 -24.28
C GLU A 417 -27.70 30.52 -25.33
N PHE A 418 -26.40 30.24 -25.45
CA PHE A 418 -25.91 29.19 -26.34
C PHE A 418 -26.36 27.79 -25.90
N VAL A 419 -26.31 27.46 -24.61
CA VAL A 419 -26.81 26.18 -24.09
C VAL A 419 -28.28 25.99 -24.43
N GLU A 420 -29.11 27.01 -24.24
CA GLU A 420 -30.53 26.97 -24.60
C GLU A 420 -30.73 26.83 -26.11
N ALA A 421 -29.99 27.59 -26.92
CA ALA A 421 -30.04 27.50 -28.37
C ALA A 421 -29.61 26.11 -28.87
N TYR A 422 -28.49 25.58 -28.36
CA TYR A 422 -27.93 24.27 -28.68
C TYR A 422 -28.90 23.13 -28.33
N ASN A 423 -29.53 23.19 -27.17
CA ASN A 423 -30.54 22.21 -26.73
C ASN A 423 -31.83 22.30 -27.56
N ASN A 424 -32.25 23.50 -27.96
CA ASN A 424 -33.47 23.74 -28.73
C ASN A 424 -33.29 23.45 -30.24
N SER A 425 -32.08 23.62 -30.78
CA SER A 425 -31.74 23.37 -32.18
C SER A 425 -31.46 21.88 -32.42
N SER A 426 -32.41 20.99 -32.13
CA SER A 426 -32.29 19.56 -32.45
C SER A 426 -31.95 19.34 -33.94
N LEU A 427 -30.66 19.28 -34.24
CA LEU A 427 -30.04 18.95 -35.52
C LEU A 427 -28.88 17.99 -35.22
N PRO A 428 -28.61 17.07 -36.15
CA PRO A 428 -28.19 15.71 -35.84
C PRO A 428 -26.81 15.71 -35.19
N SER A 429 -26.64 14.83 -34.21
CA SER A 429 -25.33 14.29 -33.83
C SER A 429 -24.52 14.12 -35.10
N ASN A 430 -23.38 14.82 -35.18
CA ASN A 430 -22.44 14.59 -36.26
C ASN A 430 -22.22 13.08 -36.33
N ASN A 431 -22.56 12.52 -37.48
CA ASN A 431 -22.48 11.12 -37.78
C ASN A 431 -20.99 10.77 -37.81
N VAL A 432 -20.36 10.61 -36.65
CA VAL A 432 -19.53 9.43 -36.44
C VAL A 432 -20.55 8.32 -36.51
N SER A 433 -20.68 7.72 -37.69
CA SER A 433 -21.33 6.44 -37.84
C SER A 433 -20.88 5.60 -36.67
N ALA A 434 -21.82 5.28 -35.77
CA ALA A 434 -21.67 4.14 -34.90
C ALA A 434 -21.13 3.04 -35.81
N PRO A 435 -19.93 2.49 -35.56
CA PRO A 435 -19.46 1.41 -36.40
C PRO A 435 -20.58 0.38 -36.39
N GLU A 436 -21.08 0.07 -37.58
CA GLU A 436 -21.86 -1.14 -37.78
C GLU A 436 -21.13 -2.23 -37.00
N THR A 437 -21.86 -2.88 -36.12
CA THR A 437 -21.42 -3.98 -35.30
C THR A 437 -20.99 -5.12 -36.21
N THR A 438 -19.80 -5.01 -36.80
CA THR A 438 -18.95 -6.17 -36.99
C THR A 438 -18.66 -6.64 -35.59
N VAL A 439 -19.33 -7.74 -35.22
CA VAL A 439 -19.14 -8.47 -33.98
C VAL A 439 -17.66 -8.83 -33.85
N SER A 440 -16.89 -7.92 -33.25
CA SER A 440 -15.62 -8.22 -32.61
C SER A 440 -15.98 -8.65 -31.21
N ARG A 441 -15.96 -9.95 -30.95
CA ARG A 441 -16.18 -10.55 -29.63
C ARG A 441 -15.21 -9.93 -28.63
N GLY A 442 -15.75 -9.22 -27.64
CA GLY A 442 -15.07 -8.76 -26.43
C GLY A 442 -15.52 -7.36 -26.02
N GLU A 443 -16.11 -7.21 -24.84
CA GLU A 443 -16.28 -5.91 -24.20
C GLU A 443 -14.91 -5.22 -24.08
N ARG A 444 -14.83 -3.97 -24.52
CA ARG A 444 -13.64 -3.15 -24.25
C ARG A 444 -13.64 -2.81 -22.77
N ILE A 445 -12.72 -3.41 -22.03
CA ILE A 445 -12.53 -3.15 -20.59
C ILE A 445 -12.05 -1.71 -20.41
N GLY A 446 -12.73 -0.94 -19.56
CA GLY A 446 -12.36 0.43 -19.25
C GLY A 446 -11.03 0.49 -18.50
N ARG A 447 -10.20 1.51 -18.78
CA ARG A 447 -8.86 1.68 -18.16
C ARG A 447 -8.90 1.67 -16.62
N ASN A 448 -10.02 2.09 -16.02
CA ASN A 448 -10.21 2.13 -14.57
C ASN A 448 -10.99 0.93 -14.01
N ASP A 449 -11.48 0.03 -14.86
CA ASP A 449 -12.19 -1.17 -14.42
C ASP A 449 -11.22 -2.18 -13.79
N PRO A 450 -11.69 -3.07 -12.91
CA PRO A 450 -10.88 -4.17 -12.40
C PRO A 450 -10.28 -4.97 -13.56
N CYS A 451 -8.97 -5.21 -13.50
CA CYS A 451 -8.27 -5.90 -14.56
C CYS A 451 -8.72 -7.38 -14.61
N PRO A 452 -9.04 -7.93 -15.80
CA PRO A 452 -9.47 -9.31 -15.94
C PRO A 452 -8.34 -10.32 -15.68
N CYS A 453 -7.10 -9.85 -15.46
CA CYS A 453 -5.95 -10.66 -15.03
C CYS A 453 -6.18 -11.28 -13.64
N GLY A 454 -7.18 -10.82 -12.88
CA GLY A 454 -7.50 -11.32 -11.54
C GLY A 454 -6.65 -10.69 -10.42
N SER A 455 -5.81 -9.70 -10.74
CA SER A 455 -4.90 -9.06 -9.78
C SER A 455 -5.56 -8.10 -8.79
N GLY A 456 -6.87 -7.83 -8.91
CA GLY A 456 -7.57 -6.80 -8.14
C GLY A 456 -7.20 -5.34 -8.51
N LYS A 457 -6.18 -5.11 -9.35
CA LYS A 457 -5.75 -3.77 -9.78
C LYS A 457 -6.61 -3.24 -10.92
N LYS A 458 -6.70 -1.90 -11.07
CA LYS A 458 -7.33 -1.25 -12.25
C LYS A 458 -6.58 -1.66 -13.52
N TYR A 459 -7.28 -1.83 -14.65
CA TYR A 459 -6.71 -2.30 -15.92
C TYR A 459 -5.44 -1.54 -16.33
N LYS A 460 -5.44 -0.20 -16.17
CA LYS A 460 -4.28 0.67 -16.46
C LYS A 460 -3.02 0.39 -15.61
N LYS A 461 -3.17 -0.27 -14.46
CA LYS A 461 -2.09 -0.60 -13.51
C LYS A 461 -1.69 -2.08 -13.49
N CYS A 462 -2.42 -2.99 -14.17
CA CYS A 462 -2.05 -4.42 -14.27
C CYS A 462 -1.40 -4.77 -15.61
N CYS A 463 -2.02 -4.38 -16.73
CA CYS A 463 -1.66 -4.91 -18.05
C CYS A 463 -1.34 -3.80 -19.06
N ARG A 464 -0.46 -2.88 -18.69
CA ARG A 464 0.21 -2.02 -19.67
C ARG A 464 1.38 -2.77 -20.31
#